data_AF-A0A1G1HK92-F1
#
_entry.id   AF-A0A1G1HK92-F1
#
_cell.length_a   1.000
_cell.length_b   1.000
_cell.length_c   1.000
_cell.angle_alpha   90.00
_cell.angle_beta   90.00
_cell.angle_gamma   90.00
#
_symmetry.space_group_name_H-M   'P 1'
#
loop_
_entity.id
_entity.type
_entity.pdbx_description
1 polymer ?
#
loop_
_entity_poly.entity_id
_entity_poly.type
_entity_poly.pdbx_seq_one_letter_code
_entity_poly.pdbx_strand_id
1 'polypeptide(L)' 'MPEALEEVERFLDRATLSGFSSAMIIHGIGTGALKMAVTELLKDHPLVSALRPGKPEEGGPGVTVAELKT' A
#
# COMPACT_ATOMS: atom_id res chain seq x y z
N MET A 1 3.03 1.93 14.87
CA MET A 1 3.51 1.22 13.65
C MET A 1 2.62 0.00 13.40
N PRO A 2 2.39 -0.90 14.38
CA PRO A 2 1.40 -1.98 14.21
C PRO A 2 0.02 -1.46 13.79
N GLU A 3 -0.42 -0.35 14.37
CA GLU A 3 -1.72 0.27 14.09
C GLU A 3 -1.83 0.75 12.62
N ALA A 4 -0.73 1.20 12.04
CA ALA A 4 -0.69 1.66 10.66
C ALA A 4 -0.76 0.49 9.68
N LEU A 5 -0.09 -0.62 10.00
CA LEU A 5 -0.13 -1.84 9.19
C LEU A 5 -1.53 -2.48 9.23
N GLU A 6 -2.14 -2.54 10.41
CA GLU A 6 -3.51 -3.04 10.58
C GLU A 6 -4.53 -2.19 9.79
N GLU A 7 -4.34 -0.86 9.73
CA GLU A 7 -5.19 -0.01 8.89
C GLU A 7 -4.97 -0.23 7.39
N VAL A 8 -3.73 -0.52 6.97
CA VAL A 8 -3.45 -0.89 5.59
C VAL A 8 -4.17 -2.19 5.23
N GLU A 9 -4.11 -3.22 6.06
CA GLU A 9 -4.84 -4.49 5.82
C GLU A 9 -6.34 -4.25 5.69
N ARG A 10 -6.95 -3.57 6.65
CA ARG A 10 -8.38 -3.23 6.59
C ARG A 10 -8.75 -2.41 5.36
N PHE A 11 -7.84 -1.54 4.91
CA PHE A 11 -8.05 -0.75 3.70
C PHE A 11 -8.03 -1.62 2.44
N LEU A 12 -7.09 -2.57 2.33
CA LEU A 12 -7.01 -3.49 1.19
C LEU A 12 -8.26 -4.35 1.06
N ASP A 13 -8.81 -4.83 2.18
CA ASP A 13 -10.07 -5.57 2.20
C ASP A 13 -11.21 -4.72 1.62
N ARG A 14 -11.37 -3.50 2.13
CA ARG A 14 -12.41 -2.58 1.64
C ARG A 14 -12.22 -2.22 0.18
N ALA A 15 -10.98 -1.99 -0.25
CA ALA A 15 -10.68 -1.62 -1.63
C ALA A 15 -11.01 -2.76 -2.59
N THR A 16 -10.64 -3.99 -2.22
CA THR A 16 -10.92 -5.20 -3.01
C THR A 16 -12.42 -5.48 -3.07
N LEU A 17 -13.14 -5.42 -1.94
CA LEU A 17 -14.59 -5.60 -1.89
C LEU A 17 -15.35 -4.53 -2.69
N SER A 18 -14.78 -3.33 -2.82
CA SER A 18 -15.34 -2.24 -3.63
C SER A 18 -15.01 -2.36 -5.12
N GLY A 19 -14.26 -3.40 -5.53
CA GLY A 19 -13.89 -3.65 -6.92
C GLY A 19 -12.81 -2.71 -7.46
N PHE A 20 -12.03 -2.06 -6.59
CA PHE A 20 -10.89 -1.27 -7.06
C PHE A 20 -9.79 -2.19 -7.58
N SER A 21 -9.16 -1.80 -8.69
CA SER A 21 -8.03 -2.53 -9.26
C SER A 21 -6.70 -2.20 -8.58
N SER A 22 -6.62 -1.08 -7.87
CA SER A 22 -5.40 -0.62 -7.21
C SER A 22 -5.68 0.19 -5.95
N ALA A 23 -4.67 0.26 -5.09
CA ALA A 23 -4.65 1.00 -3.83
C ALA A 23 -3.37 1.85 -3.73
N MET A 24 -3.50 3.11 -3.29
CA MET A 24 -2.36 3.98 -3.00
C MET A 24 -2.19 4.12 -1.49
N ILE A 25 -1.03 3.72 -0.98
CA ILE A 25 -0.69 3.81 0.44
C ILE A 25 0.29 4.95 0.63
N ILE A 26 -0.19 6.03 1.24
CA ILE A 26 0.60 7.22 1.54
C ILE A 26 1.24 7.05 2.92
N HIS A 27 2.51 6.63 2.93
CA HIS A 27 3.28 6.42 4.16
C HIS A 27 4.22 7.60 4.49
N GLY A 28 4.34 8.58 3.58
CA GLY A 28 5.27 9.70 3.70
C GLY A 28 6.72 9.28 3.46
N ILE A 29 7.62 10.26 3.43
CA ILE A 29 9.05 10.03 3.16
C ILE A 29 9.76 9.68 4.48
N GLY A 30 9.72 10.60 5.45
CA GLY A 30 10.26 10.41 6.81
C GLY A 30 11.65 9.77 6.83
N THR A 31 11.86 8.85 7.77
CA THR A 31 13.05 7.99 7.86
C THR A 31 12.99 6.78 6.91
N GLY A 32 11.89 6.60 6.18
CA GLY A 32 11.61 5.40 5.38
C GLY A 32 11.12 4.18 6.16
N ALA A 33 11.02 4.24 7.50
CA ALA A 33 10.60 3.09 8.31
C ALA A 33 9.19 2.58 7.94
N LEU A 34 8.22 3.49 7.78
CA LEU A 34 6.86 3.15 7.36
C LEU A 34 6.82 2.61 5.93
N LYS A 35 7.59 3.21 5.00
CA LYS A 35 7.73 2.69 3.64
C LYS A 35 8.18 1.23 3.64
N MET A 36 9.22 0.91 4.40
CA MET A 36 9.76 -0.45 4.49
C MET A 36 8.72 -1.42 5.05
N ALA A 37 8.09 -1.07 6.18
CA ALA A 37 7.11 -1.92 6.83
C ALA A 37 5.86 -2.16 5.94
N VAL A 38 5.34 -1.11 5.30
CA VAL A 38 4.22 -1.21 4.35
C VAL A 38 4.60 -2.05 3.14
N THR A 39 5.77 -1.81 2.56
CA THR A 39 6.21 -2.58 1.39
C THR A 39 6.35 -4.06 1.73
N GLU A 40 6.88 -4.39 2.90
CA GLU A 40 7.03 -5.78 3.33
C GLU A 40 5.68 -6.46 3.57
N LEU A 41 4.77 -5.80 4.28
CA LEU A 41 3.39 -6.27 4.45
C LEU A 41 2.73 -6.58 3.11
N LEU A 42 2.84 -5.66 2.14
CA LEU A 42 2.15 -5.76 0.87
C LEU A 42 2.72 -6.84 -0.06
N LYS A 43 4.03 -7.13 0.00
CA LYS A 43 4.67 -8.14 -0.87
C LYS A 43 4.06 -9.52 -0.68
N ASP A 44 3.75 -9.88 0.56
CA ASP A 44 3.22 -11.20 0.92
C ASP A 44 1.69 -11.19 1.10
N HIS A 45 1.04 -10.05 0.87
CA HIS A 45 -0.39 -9.92 1.12
C HIS A 45 -1.21 -10.68 0.06
N PRO A 46 -2.17 -11.54 0.47
CA PRO A 46 -2.92 -12.39 -0.45
C PRO A 46 -3.73 -11.61 -1.48
N LEU A 47 -4.19 -10.39 -1.15
CA LEU A 47 -4.96 -9.52 -2.05
C LEU A 47 -4.12 -8.68 -3.01
N VAL A 48 -2.79 -8.70 -2.91
CA VAL A 48 -1.91 -7.88 -3.75
C VAL A 48 -1.29 -8.73 -4.85
N SER A 49 -1.32 -8.24 -6.08
CA SER A 49 -0.76 -8.91 -7.27
C SER A 49 0.56 -8.29 -7.73
N ALA A 50 0.74 -6.97 -7.55
CA ALA A 50 1.96 -6.27 -7.91
C ALA A 50 2.14 -4.99 -7.07
N LEU A 51 3.39 -4.53 -6.99
CA LEU A 51 3.76 -3.32 -6.27
C LEU A 51 4.66 -2.42 -7.11
N ARG A 52 4.49 -1.12 -6.95
CA ARG A 52 5.41 -0.11 -7.48
C ARG A 52 5.47 1.13 -6.59
N PRO A 53 6.56 1.92 -6.66
CA PRO A 53 6.57 3.26 -6.11
C PRO A 53 5.51 4.16 -6.77
N GLY A 54 5.05 5.17 -6.03
CA GLY A 54 4.24 6.25 -6.58
C GLY A 54 5.02 7.07 -7.60
N LYS A 55 4.34 7.53 -8.65
CA LYS A 55 4.85 8.53 -9.60
C LYS A 55 4.85 9.92 -8.97
N PRO A 56 5.59 10.91 -9.50
CA PRO A 56 5.60 12.27 -8.96
C PRO A 56 4.20 12.86 -8.72
N GLU A 57 3.28 12.67 -9.66
CA GLU A 57 1.89 13.12 -9.58
C GLU A 57 1.02 12.35 -8.56
N GLU A 58 1.47 11.16 -8.13
CA GLU A 58 0.81 10.32 -7.12
C GLU A 58 1.40 10.54 -5.72
N GLY A 59 2.34 11.48 -5.54
CA GLY A 59 3.04 11.71 -4.27
C GLY A 59 4.45 11.09 -4.19
N GLY A 60 4.91 10.49 -5.28
CA GLY A 60 6.29 10.07 -5.49
C GLY A 60 6.81 9.10 -4.43
N PRO A 61 8.01 9.35 -3.85
CA PRO A 61 8.67 8.41 -2.94
C PRO A 61 7.94 8.20 -1.61
N GLY A 62 6.95 9.04 -1.28
CA GLY A 62 6.10 8.90 -0.10
C GLY A 62 4.92 7.96 -0.26
N VAL A 63 4.81 7.31 -1.43
CA VAL A 63 3.67 6.46 -1.79
C VAL A 63 4.13 5.12 -2.34
N THR A 64 3.43 4.07 -1.94
CA THR A 64 3.47 2.74 -2.57
C THR A 64 2.12 2.46 -3.20
N VAL A 65 2.13 2.03 -4.47
CA VAL A 65 0.92 1.63 -5.19
C VAL A 65 0.88 0.12 -5.26
N ALA A 66 -0.25 -0.45 -4.84
CA ALA A 66 -0.54 -1.87 -4.88
C ALA A 66 -1.62 -2.16 -5.91
N GLU A 67 -1.32 -3.05 -6.85
CA GLU A 67 -2.32 -3.64 -7.73
C GLU A 67 -3.03 -4.77 -6.97
N LEU A 68 -4.37 -4.78 -7.01
CA LEU A 68 -5.20 -5.71 -6.26
C LEU A 68 -5.60 -6.90 -7.12
N LYS A 69 -5.74 -8.07 -6.48
CA LYS A 69 -6.37 -9.25 -7.09
C LYS A 69 -7.88 -9.04 -7.04
N THR A 70 -8.51 -9.08 -8.20
CA THR A 70 -9.97 -9.04 -8.37
C THR A 70 -10.52 -10.45 -8.61
#